data_AF-A0A4Y2MZG4-F1
#
_entry.id   AF-A0A4Y2MZG4-F1
#
_cell.length_a   1.000
_cell.length_b   1.000
_cell.length_c   1.000
_cell.angle_alpha   90.00
_cell.angle_beta   90.00
_cell.angle_gamma   90.00
#
_symmetry.space_group_name_H-M   'P 1'
#
loop_
_entity.id
_entity.type
_entity.pdbx_description
1 polymer ?
#
loop_
_entity_poly.entity_id
_entity_poly.type
_entity_poly.pdbx_seq_one_letter_code
_entity_poly.pdbx_strand_id
1 'polypeptide(L)'
;MAIVISKQSSKAKRRRHLCKKIARILVLFGCLSGFLFQTMEFMLLYWTYPTVVDIQKSSPSYLDVPAITVCNPIGIITHILKKNTQITGNHQMARIVRHNDESVREGYIRNGGKEVKLFTSALKAFQCNNRIVMAQRKHLDDFLRGRIIGRLECGRTQLEVSEELGIAQSVISRLWQRFQDDGNVSRCYSTGRPRFTTPNEDRYLAITAKRNRRSTASDLSCQLSSATGTTVSTQTVYRRLGHIGLYARRPVRCVPLTATHCRLRLAWSREHALWTPQQWSCVMVSDESRFSLQSDSRRTFIWRAPGTRYHQENTIERHRYGGAGWLVRGGIILGSRTETCMFRM
;
A
#
# COMPACT_ATOMS: atom_id res chain seq x y z
N MET A 1 35.81 41.11 46.80
CA MET A 1 36.04 40.27 45.59
C MET A 1 34.78 39.64 44.98
N ALA A 2 33.73 39.28 45.74
CA ALA A 2 32.55 38.58 45.21
C ALA A 2 31.68 39.37 44.20
N ILE A 3 31.63 40.71 44.26
CA ILE A 3 30.79 41.55 43.39
C ILE A 3 31.35 41.67 41.96
N VAL A 4 32.67 41.55 41.79
CA VAL A 4 33.33 41.61 40.46
C VAL A 4 33.06 40.33 39.67
N ILE A 5 33.07 39.18 40.36
CA ILE A 5 32.84 37.85 39.78
C ILE A 5 31.37 37.70 39.33
N SER A 6 30.40 38.24 40.08
CA SER A 6 28.97 38.19 39.70
C SER A 6 28.65 39.06 38.47
N LYS A 7 29.27 40.25 38.35
CA LYS A 7 29.16 41.10 37.16
C LYS A 7 29.80 40.47 35.91
N GLN A 8 30.90 39.73 36.05
CA GLN A 8 31.52 39.00 34.93
C GLN A 8 30.66 37.81 34.46
N SER A 9 30.04 37.07 35.38
CA SER A 9 29.12 35.96 35.07
C SER A 9 27.84 36.44 34.32
N SER A 10 27.27 37.57 34.73
CA SER A 10 26.13 38.23 34.07
C SER A 10 26.44 38.64 32.61
N LYS A 11 27.60 39.28 32.37
CA LYS A 11 28.02 39.69 31.01
C LYS A 11 28.27 38.48 30.09
N ALA A 12 28.85 37.39 30.61
CA ALA A 12 29.07 36.16 29.85
C ALA A 12 27.75 35.47 29.45
N LYS A 13 26.75 35.46 30.34
CA LYS A 13 25.41 34.91 30.05
C LYS A 13 24.66 35.72 28.99
N ARG A 14 24.77 37.06 29.04
CA ARG A 14 24.19 37.97 28.04
C ARG A 14 24.83 37.82 26.65
N ARG A 15 26.15 37.64 26.59
CA ARG A 15 26.88 37.35 25.33
C ARG A 15 26.46 36.01 24.71
N ARG A 16 26.34 34.94 25.50
CA ARG A 16 25.86 33.64 24.99
C ARG A 16 24.43 33.70 24.44
N HIS A 17 23.54 34.47 25.09
CA HIS A 17 22.18 34.67 24.59
C HIS A 17 22.16 35.47 23.28
N LEU A 18 23.02 36.49 23.15
CA LEU A 18 23.16 37.28 21.94
C LEU A 18 23.69 36.44 20.77
N CYS A 19 24.73 35.63 20.98
CA CYS A 19 25.25 34.73 19.94
C CYS A 19 24.22 33.70 19.47
N LYS A 20 23.41 33.13 20.40
CA LYS A 20 22.32 32.21 20.03
C LYS A 20 21.22 32.90 19.21
N LYS A 21 20.94 34.18 19.49
CA LYS A 21 19.96 34.97 18.74
C LYS A 21 20.47 35.29 17.32
N ILE A 22 21.73 35.68 17.20
CA ILE A 22 22.41 35.93 15.91
C ILE A 22 22.46 34.64 15.08
N ALA A 23 22.83 33.50 15.67
CA ALA A 23 22.86 32.22 14.96
C ALA A 23 21.50 31.82 14.39
N ARG A 24 20.41 32.02 15.14
CA ARG A 24 19.03 31.76 14.66
C ARG A 24 18.63 32.69 13.51
N ILE A 25 19.04 33.95 13.58
CA ILE A 25 18.78 34.93 12.50
C ILE A 25 19.53 34.53 11.22
N LEU A 26 20.80 34.12 11.33
CA LEU A 26 21.58 33.65 10.18
C LEU A 26 20.99 32.40 9.54
N VAL A 27 20.49 31.45 10.34
CA VAL A 27 19.79 30.26 9.83
C VAL A 27 18.50 30.65 9.10
N LEU A 28 17.73 31.60 9.65
CA LEU A 28 16.51 32.09 8.99
C LEU A 28 16.82 32.70 7.62
N PHE A 29 17.85 33.54 7.51
CA PHE A 29 18.25 34.14 6.24
C PHE A 29 18.74 33.09 5.22
N GLY A 30 19.48 32.07 5.67
CA GLY A 30 19.88 30.95 4.81
C GLY A 30 18.71 30.12 4.30
N CYS A 31 17.68 29.90 5.13
CA CYS A 31 16.46 29.22 4.69
C CYS A 31 15.64 30.07 3.72
N LEU A 32 15.54 31.39 3.95
CA LEU A 32 14.81 32.30 3.07
C LEU A 32 15.46 32.41 1.68
N SER A 33 16.79 32.49 1.62
CA SER A 33 17.51 32.56 0.35
C SER A 33 17.37 31.27 -0.45
N GLY A 34 17.43 30.10 0.21
CA GLY A 34 17.18 28.81 -0.43
C GLY A 34 15.77 28.68 -0.99
N PHE A 35 14.76 29.16 -0.24
CA PHE A 35 13.38 29.19 -0.71
C PHE A 35 13.21 30.11 -1.93
N LEU A 36 13.77 31.31 -1.89
CA LEU A 36 13.72 32.27 -3.01
C LEU A 36 14.44 31.75 -4.27
N PHE A 37 15.58 31.08 -4.09
CA PHE A 37 16.31 30.47 -5.20
C PHE A 37 15.48 29.35 -5.86
N GLN A 38 14.88 28.48 -5.05
CA GLN A 38 14.09 27.36 -5.56
C GLN A 38 12.77 27.82 -6.21
N THR A 39 12.13 28.87 -5.71
CA THR A 39 10.94 29.44 -6.35
C THR A 39 11.27 30.16 -7.65
N MET A 40 12.43 30.83 -7.74
CA MET A 40 12.87 31.49 -8.98
C MET A 40 13.15 30.47 -10.09
N GLU A 41 13.85 29.38 -9.79
CA GLU A 41 14.08 28.25 -10.72
C GLU A 41 12.76 27.64 -11.24
N PHE A 42 11.79 27.45 -10.34
CA PHE A 42 10.47 26.95 -10.74
C PHE A 42 9.71 27.93 -11.64
N MET A 43 9.77 29.24 -11.36
CA MET A 43 9.11 30.26 -12.17
C MET A 43 9.78 30.44 -13.54
N LEU A 44 11.10 30.30 -13.63
CA LEU A 44 11.83 30.25 -14.90
C LEU A 44 11.37 29.04 -15.73
N LEU A 45 11.26 27.86 -15.12
CA LEU A 45 10.74 26.68 -15.80
C LEU A 45 9.29 26.92 -16.28
N TYR A 46 8.44 27.49 -15.44
CA TYR A 46 7.04 27.77 -15.78
C TYR A 46 6.88 28.72 -16.98
N TRP A 47 7.75 29.74 -17.11
CA TRP A 47 7.72 30.67 -18.24
C TRP A 47 8.43 30.16 -19.51
N THR A 48 9.29 29.14 -19.39
CA THR A 48 9.99 28.57 -20.56
C THR A 48 9.12 27.55 -21.32
N TYR A 49 8.08 26.97 -20.69
CA TYR A 49 7.17 26.03 -21.34
C TYR A 49 5.89 26.72 -21.85
N PRO A 50 5.73 26.95 -23.16
CA PRO A 50 4.47 27.49 -23.71
C PRO A 50 3.34 26.46 -23.53
N THR A 51 2.31 26.85 -22.78
CA THR A 51 1.11 26.02 -22.50
C THR A 51 -0.03 26.26 -23.51
N VAL A 52 0.24 26.99 -24.60
CA VAL A 52 -0.78 27.33 -25.60
C VAL A 52 -0.87 26.20 -26.62
N VAL A 53 -1.98 25.46 -26.58
CA VAL A 53 -2.36 24.48 -27.61
C VAL A 53 -3.27 25.21 -28.59
N ASP A 54 -2.79 25.45 -29.82
CA ASP A 54 -3.64 26.01 -30.87
C ASP A 54 -4.66 24.97 -31.35
N ILE A 55 -5.93 25.33 -31.24
CA ILE A 55 -7.07 24.54 -31.69
C ILE A 55 -7.57 25.13 -33.01
N GLN A 56 -7.23 24.50 -34.13
CA GLN A 56 -7.78 24.87 -35.44
C GLN A 56 -9.11 24.17 -35.67
N LYS A 57 -10.11 24.88 -36.19
CA LYS A 57 -11.46 24.35 -36.41
C LYS A 57 -11.65 24.03 -37.89
N SER A 58 -12.00 22.81 -38.25
CA SER A 58 -12.28 22.44 -39.66
C SER A 58 -13.46 21.49 -39.76
N SER A 59 -14.40 21.75 -40.69
CA SER A 59 -15.61 20.95 -40.91
C SER A 59 -15.55 20.25 -42.28
N PRO A 60 -15.10 18.99 -42.39
CA PRO A 60 -15.15 18.23 -43.64
C PRO A 60 -16.54 17.60 -43.88
N SER A 61 -16.94 17.52 -45.14
CA SER A 61 -18.30 17.15 -45.60
C SER A 61 -18.50 15.66 -45.92
N TYR A 62 -17.47 14.81 -45.86
CA TYR A 62 -17.60 13.37 -46.09
C TYR A 62 -16.51 12.55 -45.37
N LEU A 63 -16.87 11.37 -44.84
CA LEU A 63 -15.98 10.45 -44.12
C LEU A 63 -16.40 9.01 -44.43
N ASP A 64 -15.54 8.26 -45.14
CA ASP A 64 -15.76 6.83 -45.38
C ASP A 64 -15.54 6.04 -44.08
N VAL A 65 -16.58 5.39 -43.57
CA VAL A 65 -16.54 4.65 -42.30
C VAL A 65 -16.49 3.13 -42.54
N PRO A 66 -15.48 2.41 -42.02
CA PRO A 66 -15.48 0.95 -42.01
C PRO A 66 -16.48 0.40 -40.97
N ALA A 67 -16.72 -0.91 -41.03
CA ALA A 67 -17.70 -1.61 -40.17
C ALA A 67 -17.46 -1.31 -38.67
N ILE A 68 -18.52 -0.85 -38.00
CA ILE A 68 -18.49 -0.42 -36.59
C ILE A 68 -18.98 -1.57 -35.70
N THR A 69 -18.16 -2.00 -34.74
CA THR A 69 -18.60 -2.93 -33.68
C THR A 69 -18.85 -2.13 -32.40
N VAL A 70 -20.12 -1.99 -32.01
CA VAL A 70 -20.52 -1.26 -30.79
C VAL A 70 -20.68 -2.26 -29.63
N CYS A 71 -19.79 -2.17 -28.63
CA CYS A 71 -19.95 -2.89 -27.37
C CYS A 71 -20.69 -2.03 -26.34
N ASN A 72 -21.96 -2.32 -26.08
CA ASN A 72 -22.71 -1.69 -24.99
C ASN A 72 -22.52 -2.50 -23.68
N PRO A 73 -22.76 -1.94 -22.47
CA PRO A 73 -22.53 -2.65 -21.21
C PRO A 73 -23.46 -3.84 -20.95
N ILE A 74 -24.50 -4.03 -21.78
CA ILE A 74 -25.50 -5.10 -21.70
C ILE A 74 -25.15 -6.28 -22.64
N GLY A 75 -24.16 -6.13 -23.52
CA GLY A 75 -23.78 -7.17 -24.49
C GLY A 75 -23.14 -6.58 -25.74
N ILE A 76 -22.41 -7.43 -26.47
CA ILE A 76 -21.89 -7.12 -27.80
C ILE A 76 -23.10 -7.11 -28.74
N ILE A 77 -23.47 -5.95 -29.26
CA ILE A 77 -24.45 -5.86 -30.36
C ILE A 77 -23.64 -5.86 -31.64
N THR A 78 -23.70 -6.96 -32.38
CA THR A 78 -23.12 -7.08 -33.71
C THR A 78 -24.07 -6.56 -34.80
N HIS A 79 -23.45 -5.95 -35.81
CA HIS A 79 -23.97 -5.54 -37.12
C HIS A 79 -24.89 -4.30 -37.19
N ILE A 80 -24.31 -3.17 -37.61
CA ILE A 80 -25.02 -2.23 -38.49
C ILE A 80 -24.22 -2.10 -39.79
N LEU A 81 -24.98 -2.29 -40.87
CA LEU A 81 -24.63 -2.43 -42.27
C LEU A 81 -23.79 -1.26 -42.85
N LYS A 82 -22.98 -1.57 -43.86
CA LYS A 82 -22.54 -0.63 -44.90
C LYS A 82 -23.73 0.21 -45.36
N LYS A 83 -23.86 1.46 -44.91
CA LYS A 83 -24.57 2.51 -45.65
C LYS A 83 -23.83 3.81 -45.44
N ASN A 84 -23.31 4.34 -46.54
CA ASN A 84 -22.81 5.70 -46.66
C ASN A 84 -23.89 6.68 -46.19
N THR A 85 -23.64 7.40 -45.10
CA THR A 85 -24.52 8.47 -44.61
C THR A 85 -23.82 9.81 -44.77
N GLN A 86 -24.33 10.66 -45.68
CA GLN A 86 -24.02 12.09 -45.70
C GLN A 86 -24.55 12.73 -44.41
N ILE A 87 -23.68 13.42 -43.66
CA ILE A 87 -24.08 14.23 -42.52
C ILE A 87 -24.37 15.65 -43.04
N THR A 88 -25.60 15.91 -43.45
CA THR A 88 -26.11 17.29 -43.57
C THR A 88 -26.44 17.80 -42.18
N GLY A 89 -25.47 18.46 -41.54
CA GLY A 89 -25.65 19.13 -40.25
C GLY A 89 -24.41 19.94 -39.89
N ASN A 90 -24.62 21.20 -39.51
CA ASN A 90 -23.57 22.13 -39.06
C ASN A 90 -22.88 21.59 -37.79
N HIS A 91 -21.88 20.73 -37.94
CA HIS A 91 -21.05 20.25 -36.85
C HIS A 91 -19.67 20.91 -36.90
N GLN A 92 -19.33 21.55 -35.78
CA GLN A 92 -18.10 22.27 -35.56
C GLN A 92 -17.06 21.33 -34.92
N MET A 93 -16.02 20.94 -35.65
CA MET A 93 -14.93 20.08 -35.16
C MET A 93 -13.66 20.90 -34.89
N ALA A 94 -12.94 20.56 -33.82
CA ALA A 94 -11.70 21.19 -33.40
C ALA A 94 -10.52 20.21 -33.52
N ARG A 95 -9.54 20.56 -34.36
CA ARG A 95 -8.27 19.88 -34.63
C ARG A 95 -7.16 20.48 -33.74
N ILE A 96 -6.48 19.62 -32.98
CA ILE A 96 -5.23 19.98 -32.28
C ILE A 96 -4.06 19.50 -33.13
N VAL A 97 -3.25 20.42 -33.63
CA VAL A 97 -1.99 20.13 -34.34
C VAL A 97 -0.85 20.23 -33.33
N ARG A 98 -0.04 19.18 -33.17
CA ARG A 98 1.24 19.27 -32.47
C ARG A 98 2.35 19.39 -33.52
N HIS A 99 3.20 20.40 -33.38
CA HIS A 99 4.51 20.37 -34.02
C HIS A 99 5.38 19.37 -33.22
N ASN A 100 5.83 18.31 -33.90
CA ASN A 100 6.82 17.40 -33.37
C ASN A 100 8.19 18.03 -33.61
N ASP A 101 8.82 18.57 -32.56
CA ASP A 101 10.27 18.76 -32.58
C ASP A 101 10.92 17.49 -32.05
N GLU A 102 11.45 16.69 -32.98
CA GLU A 102 12.42 15.62 -32.72
C GLU A 102 13.75 16.25 -32.29
N SER A 103 13.88 16.63 -31.03
CA SER A 103 15.18 16.76 -30.38
C SER A 103 15.00 16.74 -28.86
N VAL A 104 16.03 16.28 -28.14
CA VAL A 104 16.08 16.14 -26.67
C VAL A 104 15.63 14.76 -26.16
N ARG A 105 16.29 13.72 -26.69
CA ARG A 105 16.71 12.58 -25.86
C ARG A 105 18.22 12.61 -25.77
N GLU A 106 18.76 13.16 -24.69
CA GLU A 106 20.05 12.79 -24.09
C GLU A 106 20.35 13.71 -22.91
N GLY A 107 20.86 13.13 -21.81
CA GLY A 107 21.51 13.90 -20.76
C GLY A 107 21.00 13.67 -19.34
N TYR A 108 21.87 13.09 -18.53
CA TYR A 108 21.94 13.14 -17.06
C TYR A 108 21.24 12.06 -16.23
N ILE A 109 21.91 10.89 -16.20
CA ILE A 109 22.03 10.06 -15.00
C ILE A 109 23.50 10.16 -14.54
N ARG A 110 23.78 10.87 -13.44
CA ARG A 110 24.75 10.45 -12.39
C ARG A 110 24.95 11.46 -11.25
N ASN A 111 25.13 10.88 -10.06
CA ASN A 111 25.87 11.33 -8.87
C ASN A 111 25.19 12.23 -7.83
N GLY A 112 24.83 11.59 -6.71
CA GLY A 112 24.52 12.24 -5.43
C GLY A 112 24.50 11.23 -4.28
N GLY A 113 25.41 10.26 -4.29
CA GLY A 113 25.40 9.10 -3.40
C GLY A 113 26.68 8.92 -2.59
N LYS A 114 27.20 9.97 -1.95
CA LYS A 114 28.30 9.86 -0.96
C LYS A 114 28.26 11.03 0.02
N GLU A 115 27.43 10.96 1.06
CA GLU A 115 27.64 11.76 2.29
C GLU A 115 26.72 11.36 3.47
N VAL A 116 26.65 10.07 3.84
CA VAL A 116 25.98 9.66 5.11
C VAL A 116 26.70 8.52 5.86
N LYS A 117 27.95 8.19 5.50
CA LYS A 117 28.65 7.01 6.07
C LYS A 117 29.81 7.29 7.03
N LEU A 118 30.07 8.55 7.40
CA LEU A 118 31.19 8.88 8.31
C LEU A 118 30.78 9.28 9.73
N PHE A 119 29.50 9.52 10.01
CA PHE A 119 29.05 9.94 11.36
C PHE A 119 28.38 8.84 12.20
N THR A 120 28.16 7.64 11.65
CA THR A 120 27.51 6.53 12.36
C THR A 120 28.48 5.49 12.93
N SER A 121 29.76 5.50 12.55
CA SER A 121 30.78 4.58 13.08
C SER A 121 31.38 5.08 14.40
N ALA A 122 31.60 6.39 14.56
CA ALA A 122 32.21 6.97 15.76
C ALA A 122 31.29 6.93 17.01
N LEU A 123 29.97 7.01 16.82
CA LEU A 123 29.00 6.91 17.93
C LEU A 123 28.78 5.48 18.44
N LYS A 124 29.15 4.44 17.66
CA LYS A 124 29.12 3.04 18.12
C LYS A 124 30.35 2.65 18.96
N ALA A 125 31.45 3.38 18.84
CA ALA A 125 32.70 3.07 19.55
C ALA A 125 32.77 3.66 20.97
N PHE A 126 31.92 4.65 21.31
CA PHE A 126 31.95 5.31 22.62
C PHE A 126 31.00 4.70 23.67
N GLN A 127 30.26 3.65 23.30
CA GLN A 127 29.21 3.04 24.12
C GLN A 127 29.46 1.57 24.48
N CYS A 128 30.73 1.13 24.47
CA CYS A 128 31.07 -0.28 24.70
C CYS A 128 31.84 -0.60 25.99
N ASN A 129 32.19 0.36 26.85
CA ASN A 129 33.03 0.07 28.02
C ASN A 129 32.31 0.11 29.38
N ASN A 130 31.01 -0.20 29.42
CA ASN A 130 30.32 -0.52 30.68
C ASN A 130 29.11 -1.43 30.44
N ARG A 131 29.31 -2.50 29.68
CA ARG A 131 28.34 -3.60 29.66
C ARG A 131 28.73 -4.56 30.78
N ILE A 132 28.18 -4.34 31.97
CA ILE A 132 28.01 -5.43 32.93
C ILE A 132 27.20 -6.49 32.18
N VAL A 133 27.87 -7.53 31.68
CA VAL A 133 27.21 -8.66 31.04
C VAL A 133 26.46 -9.36 32.15
N MET A 134 25.19 -8.98 32.34
CA MET A 134 24.24 -9.80 33.07
C MET A 134 24.29 -11.18 32.43
N ALA A 135 24.88 -12.15 33.12
CA ALA A 135 24.97 -13.52 32.65
C ALA A 135 23.55 -14.00 32.32
N GLN A 136 23.28 -14.18 31.04
CA GLN A 136 21.95 -14.58 30.58
C GLN A 136 21.71 -16.00 31.12
N ARG A 137 20.69 -16.17 31.97
CA ARG A 137 20.33 -17.50 32.50
C ARG A 137 19.96 -18.39 31.31
N LYS A 138 20.82 -19.36 30.98
CA LYS A 138 20.57 -20.36 29.94
C LYS A 138 19.84 -21.53 30.57
N HIS A 139 18.80 -22.02 29.89
CA HIS A 139 18.11 -23.24 30.28
C HIS A 139 18.94 -24.45 29.88
N LEU A 140 18.85 -25.52 30.68
CA LEU A 140 19.40 -26.82 30.32
C LEU A 140 18.74 -27.35 29.06
N ASP A 141 19.57 -27.84 28.15
CA ASP A 141 19.16 -28.55 26.95
C ASP A 141 18.51 -29.89 27.31
N ASP A 142 17.58 -30.36 26.48
CA ASP A 142 16.79 -31.56 26.78
C ASP A 142 17.65 -32.84 26.71
N PHE A 143 18.68 -32.87 25.86
CA PHE A 143 19.66 -33.96 25.87
C PHE A 143 20.43 -34.02 27.19
N LEU A 144 20.87 -32.85 27.69
CA LEU A 144 21.62 -32.75 28.95
C LEU A 144 20.74 -33.13 30.15
N ARG A 145 19.44 -32.79 30.11
CA ARG A 145 18.45 -33.26 31.09
C ARG A 145 18.32 -34.78 31.10
N GLY A 146 18.21 -35.41 29.93
CA GLY A 146 18.19 -36.87 29.81
C GLY A 146 19.45 -37.52 30.36
N ARG A 147 20.63 -36.92 30.11
CA ARG A 147 21.92 -37.38 30.67
C ARG A 147 21.98 -37.35 32.19
N ILE A 148 21.35 -36.35 32.81
CA ILE A 148 21.27 -36.19 34.27
C ILE A 148 20.34 -37.25 34.84
N ILE A 149 19.13 -37.37 34.28
CA ILE A 149 18.11 -38.31 34.77
C ILE A 149 18.60 -39.74 34.65
N GLY A 150 19.16 -40.14 33.49
CA GLY A 150 19.69 -41.50 33.34
C GLY A 150 20.83 -41.84 34.32
N ARG A 151 21.68 -40.86 34.70
CA ARG A 151 22.71 -41.08 35.74
C ARG A 151 22.11 -41.26 37.13
N LEU A 152 21.06 -40.51 37.45
CA LEU A 152 20.36 -40.61 38.73
C LEU A 152 19.56 -41.93 38.83
N GLU A 153 18.96 -42.39 37.74
CA GLU A 153 18.31 -43.71 37.66
C GLU A 153 19.30 -44.86 37.86
N CYS A 154 20.55 -44.71 37.41
CA CYS A 154 21.62 -45.67 37.69
C CYS A 154 22.16 -45.61 39.15
N GLY A 155 21.54 -44.83 40.04
CA GLY A 155 21.89 -44.77 41.45
C GLY A 155 23.06 -43.85 41.80
N ARG A 156 23.53 -43.01 40.87
CA ARG A 156 24.59 -42.02 41.18
C ARG A 156 24.09 -40.90 42.08
N THR A 157 24.98 -40.35 42.90
CA THR A 157 24.61 -39.24 43.79
C THR A 157 24.48 -37.92 43.01
N GLN A 158 23.62 -37.02 43.48
CA GLN A 158 23.42 -35.72 42.82
C GLN A 158 24.69 -34.85 42.80
N LEU A 159 25.57 -35.04 43.80
CA LEU A 159 26.84 -34.33 43.90
C LEU A 159 27.82 -34.80 42.80
N GLU A 160 27.96 -36.11 42.60
CA GLU A 160 28.79 -36.67 41.51
C GLU A 160 28.33 -36.16 40.14
N VAL A 161 27.01 -36.15 39.90
CA VAL A 161 26.44 -35.67 38.62
C VAL A 161 26.65 -34.16 38.45
N SER A 162 26.61 -33.39 39.55
CA SER A 162 26.88 -31.95 39.57
C SER A 162 28.32 -31.65 39.17
N GLU A 163 29.27 -32.36 39.75
CA GLU A 163 30.71 -32.18 39.49
C GLU A 163 31.08 -32.63 38.07
N GLU A 164 30.57 -33.77 37.62
CA GLU A 164 30.87 -34.32 36.28
C GLU A 164 30.34 -33.42 35.14
N LEU A 165 29.13 -32.85 35.31
CA LEU A 165 28.47 -32.07 34.27
C LEU A 165 28.66 -30.55 34.44
N GLY A 166 29.26 -30.10 35.55
CA GLY A 166 29.44 -28.67 35.85
C GLY A 166 28.12 -27.93 36.04
N ILE A 167 27.06 -28.62 36.48
CA ILE A 167 25.71 -28.06 36.67
C ILE A 167 25.44 -27.98 38.16
N ALA A 168 25.03 -26.82 38.65
CA ALA A 168 24.74 -26.66 40.07
C ALA A 168 23.74 -27.72 40.58
N GLN A 169 24.09 -28.39 41.69
CA GLN A 169 23.28 -29.44 42.32
C GLN A 169 21.82 -29.02 42.54
N SER A 170 21.55 -27.74 42.87
CA SER A 170 20.17 -27.25 43.03
C SER A 170 19.31 -27.35 41.76
N VAL A 171 19.92 -27.32 40.58
CA VAL A 171 19.23 -27.49 39.29
C VAL A 171 18.94 -28.96 39.04
N ILE A 172 19.88 -29.84 39.39
CA ILE A 172 19.73 -31.30 39.33
C ILE A 172 18.62 -31.77 40.27
N SER A 173 18.62 -31.30 41.52
CA SER A 173 17.58 -31.61 42.50
C SER A 173 16.19 -31.21 42.01
N ARG A 174 16.04 -30.00 41.45
CA ARG A 174 14.77 -29.52 40.89
C ARG A 174 14.31 -30.31 39.67
N LEU A 175 15.26 -30.72 38.81
CA LEU A 175 14.96 -31.57 37.65
C LEU A 175 14.52 -32.97 38.10
N TRP A 176 15.20 -33.56 39.08
CA TRP A 176 14.89 -34.89 39.59
C TRP A 176 13.53 -34.96 40.27
N GLN A 177 13.20 -33.97 41.12
CA GLN A 177 11.88 -33.87 41.72
C GLN A 177 10.79 -33.78 40.65
N ARG A 178 10.96 -32.87 39.68
CA ARG A 178 10.00 -32.72 38.58
C ARG A 178 9.83 -34.01 37.77
N PHE A 179 10.91 -34.74 37.52
CA PHE A 179 10.85 -36.00 36.79
C PHE A 179 10.09 -37.06 37.57
N GLN A 180 10.25 -37.13 38.89
CA GLN A 180 9.47 -38.05 39.73
C GLN A 180 7.98 -37.68 39.78
N ASP A 181 7.65 -36.39 39.71
CA ASP A 181 6.25 -35.92 39.72
C ASP A 181 5.55 -36.13 38.36
N ASP A 182 6.18 -35.70 37.26
CA ASP A 182 5.56 -35.61 35.93
C ASP A 182 5.94 -36.77 34.99
N GLY A 183 7.01 -37.52 35.28
CA GLY A 183 7.60 -38.54 34.40
C GLY A 183 8.20 -38.00 33.09
N ASN A 184 8.19 -36.67 32.89
CA ASN A 184 8.61 -36.03 31.65
C ASN A 184 9.95 -35.29 31.82
N VAL A 185 10.90 -35.62 30.96
CA VAL A 185 12.22 -34.97 30.88
C VAL A 185 12.14 -33.62 30.14
N SER A 186 11.18 -33.50 29.23
CA SER A 186 11.05 -32.36 28.32
C SER A 186 10.54 -31.12 29.04
N ARG A 187 10.94 -29.95 28.53
CA ARG A 187 10.45 -28.69 29.06
C ARG A 187 8.97 -28.48 28.73
N CYS A 188 8.13 -28.31 29.75
CA CYS A 188 6.82 -27.69 29.57
C CYS A 188 6.99 -26.20 29.27
N TYR A 189 6.55 -25.76 28.10
CA TYR A 189 6.44 -24.34 27.79
C TYR A 189 5.27 -23.76 28.57
N SER A 190 5.52 -22.69 29.34
CA SER A 190 4.44 -21.95 29.98
C SER A 190 3.50 -21.43 28.90
N THR A 191 2.20 -21.68 29.06
CA THR A 191 1.19 -20.99 28.25
C THR A 191 1.42 -19.49 28.42
N GLY A 192 1.62 -18.78 27.31
CA GLY A 192 1.83 -17.34 27.34
C GLY A 192 0.62 -16.60 27.96
N ARG A 193 0.74 -15.28 28.06
CA ARG A 193 -0.37 -14.44 28.58
C ARG A 193 -1.68 -14.80 27.86
N PRO A 194 -2.76 -15.09 28.60
CA PRO A 194 -4.07 -15.33 28.01
C PRO A 194 -4.48 -14.18 27.10
N ARG A 195 -5.25 -14.53 26.08
CA ARG A 195 -5.79 -13.54 25.15
C ARG A 195 -6.78 -12.64 25.87
N PHE A 196 -6.74 -11.35 25.54
CA PHE A 196 -7.72 -10.39 26.05
C PHE A 196 -9.13 -10.68 25.53
N THR A 197 -9.24 -11.15 24.28
CA THR A 197 -10.52 -11.52 23.69
C THR A 197 -10.80 -13.01 23.86
N THR A 198 -12.08 -13.33 23.97
CA THR A 198 -12.59 -14.71 24.04
C THR A 198 -12.87 -15.28 22.63
N PRO A 199 -12.93 -16.62 22.47
CA PRO A 199 -13.30 -17.23 21.19
C PRO A 199 -14.67 -16.81 20.65
N ASN A 200 -15.63 -16.50 21.54
CA ASN A 200 -16.97 -16.05 21.15
C ASN A 200 -16.94 -14.63 20.57
N GLU A 201 -16.15 -13.74 21.16
CA GLU A 201 -15.91 -12.39 20.63
C GLU A 201 -15.20 -12.42 19.28
N ASP A 202 -14.18 -13.28 19.14
CA ASP A 202 -13.47 -13.47 17.87
C ASP A 202 -14.44 -13.98 16.77
N ARG A 203 -15.38 -14.87 17.13
CA ARG A 203 -16.45 -15.34 16.23
C ARG A 203 -17.45 -14.24 15.88
N TYR A 204 -17.84 -13.42 16.85
CA TYR A 204 -18.69 -12.25 16.61
C TYR A 204 -18.06 -11.30 15.61
N LEU A 205 -16.78 -10.92 15.82
CA LEU A 205 -16.03 -10.07 14.89
C LEU A 205 -16.03 -10.64 13.47
N ALA A 206 -15.80 -11.95 13.32
CA ALA A 206 -15.78 -12.58 12.00
C ALA A 206 -17.14 -12.56 11.29
N ILE A 207 -18.22 -12.83 12.03
CA ILE A 207 -19.58 -12.81 11.48
C ILE A 207 -19.95 -11.39 11.07
N THR A 208 -19.70 -10.41 11.94
CA THR A 208 -20.00 -9.01 11.70
C THR A 208 -19.21 -8.46 10.51
N ALA A 209 -17.91 -8.78 10.41
CA ALA A 209 -17.09 -8.41 9.28
C ALA A 209 -17.53 -9.07 7.96
N LYS A 210 -18.02 -10.32 7.99
CA LYS A 210 -18.57 -10.99 6.79
C LYS A 210 -19.91 -10.42 6.36
N ARG A 211 -20.79 -10.07 7.31
CA ARG A 211 -22.08 -9.41 7.03
C ARG A 211 -21.85 -8.03 6.42
N ASN A 212 -21.02 -7.22 7.07
CA ASN A 212 -20.70 -5.85 6.66
C ASN A 212 -19.22 -5.74 6.27
N ARG A 213 -18.88 -6.25 5.08
CA ARG A 213 -17.48 -6.28 4.60
C ARG A 213 -16.81 -4.91 4.52
N ARG A 214 -17.59 -3.82 4.45
CA ARG A 214 -17.10 -2.44 4.35
C ARG A 214 -16.86 -1.75 5.70
N SER A 215 -17.27 -2.37 6.82
CA SER A 215 -17.07 -1.79 8.14
C SER A 215 -15.59 -1.58 8.42
N THR A 216 -15.23 -0.44 9.00
CA THR A 216 -13.84 -0.19 9.39
C THR A 216 -13.47 -1.01 10.64
N ALA A 217 -12.17 -1.17 10.90
CA ALA A 217 -11.72 -1.80 12.14
C ALA A 217 -12.22 -1.05 13.40
N SER A 218 -12.39 0.27 13.30
CA SER A 218 -12.97 1.09 14.37
C SER A 218 -14.44 0.78 14.58
N ASP A 219 -15.22 0.68 13.50
CA ASP A 219 -16.64 0.34 13.58
C ASP A 219 -16.85 -1.04 14.20
N LEU A 220 -16.05 -2.03 13.79
CA LEU A 220 -16.10 -3.38 14.35
C LEU A 220 -15.73 -3.41 15.83
N SER A 221 -14.73 -2.61 16.22
CA SER A 221 -14.36 -2.46 17.63
C SER A 221 -15.48 -1.84 18.46
N CYS A 222 -16.13 -0.80 17.94
CA CYS A 222 -17.26 -0.15 18.59
C CYS A 222 -18.44 -1.12 18.74
N GLN A 223 -18.80 -1.84 17.68
CA GLN A 223 -19.88 -2.83 17.70
C GLN A 223 -19.61 -3.96 18.70
N LEU A 224 -18.38 -4.46 18.78
CA LEU A 224 -18.00 -5.46 19.78
C LEU A 224 -18.14 -4.89 21.21
N SER A 225 -17.66 -3.66 21.43
CA SER A 225 -17.77 -3.00 22.73
C SER A 225 -19.22 -2.81 23.15
N SER A 226 -20.11 -2.44 22.22
CA SER A 226 -21.54 -2.31 22.51
C SER A 226 -22.23 -3.65 22.79
N ALA A 227 -21.77 -4.74 22.17
CA ALA A 227 -22.39 -6.06 22.30
C ALA A 227 -21.91 -6.85 23.52
N THR A 228 -20.64 -6.70 23.91
CA THR A 228 -19.99 -7.54 24.94
C THR A 228 -19.38 -6.73 26.08
N GLY A 229 -19.29 -5.40 25.95
CA GLY A 229 -18.62 -4.53 26.94
C GLY A 229 -17.10 -4.53 26.84
N THR A 230 -16.52 -5.32 25.94
CA THR A 230 -15.07 -5.48 25.79
C THR A 230 -14.50 -4.44 24.83
N THR A 231 -13.76 -3.46 25.35
CA THR A 231 -13.08 -2.45 24.52
C THR A 231 -11.77 -3.00 23.95
N VAL A 232 -11.72 -3.21 22.64
CA VAL A 232 -10.53 -3.67 21.94
C VAL A 232 -9.86 -2.54 21.16
N SER A 233 -8.56 -2.69 20.86
CA SER A 233 -7.89 -1.78 19.92
C SER A 233 -8.20 -2.18 18.47
N THR A 234 -8.10 -1.24 17.54
CA THR A 234 -8.20 -1.52 16.09
C THR A 234 -7.15 -2.56 15.65
N GLN A 235 -5.95 -2.51 16.22
CA GLN A 235 -4.90 -3.47 15.93
C GLN A 235 -5.26 -4.89 16.41
N THR A 236 -5.96 -5.01 17.54
CA THR A 236 -6.50 -6.29 18.00
C THR A 236 -7.48 -6.85 16.97
N VAL A 237 -8.41 -6.03 16.47
CA VAL A 237 -9.36 -6.44 15.42
C VAL A 237 -8.65 -6.95 14.17
N TYR A 238 -7.64 -6.23 13.67
CA TYR A 238 -6.83 -6.69 12.54
C TYR A 238 -6.17 -8.05 12.79
N ARG A 239 -5.59 -8.26 13.98
CA ARG A 239 -4.95 -9.53 14.34
C ARG A 239 -5.98 -10.66 14.41
N ARG A 240 -7.16 -10.42 14.99
CA ARG A 240 -8.24 -11.42 15.11
C ARG A 240 -8.79 -11.83 13.76
N LEU A 241 -9.14 -10.86 12.92
CA LEU A 241 -9.62 -11.15 11.58
C LEU A 241 -8.54 -11.82 10.73
N GLY A 242 -7.27 -11.43 10.90
CA GLY A 242 -6.12 -12.06 10.25
C GLY A 242 -5.94 -13.54 10.62
N HIS A 243 -6.16 -13.91 11.89
CA HIS A 243 -6.15 -15.32 12.32
C HIS A 243 -7.26 -16.17 11.66
N ILE A 244 -8.35 -15.52 11.23
CA ILE A 244 -9.50 -16.16 10.57
C ILE A 244 -9.36 -16.07 9.03
N GLY A 245 -8.28 -15.48 8.53
CA GLY A 245 -8.00 -15.31 7.10
C GLY A 245 -8.78 -14.17 6.44
N LEU A 246 -9.33 -13.23 7.21
CA LEU A 246 -9.96 -12.02 6.69
C LEU A 246 -8.99 -10.85 6.74
N TYR A 247 -8.80 -10.21 5.58
CA TYR A 247 -7.87 -9.09 5.46
C TYR A 247 -8.55 -7.89 4.83
N ALA A 248 -8.23 -6.70 5.35
CA ALA A 248 -8.61 -5.45 4.71
C ALA A 248 -7.87 -5.34 3.36
N ARG A 249 -8.61 -5.29 2.27
CA ARG A 249 -8.09 -5.18 0.91
C ARG A 249 -8.94 -4.20 0.11
N ARG A 250 -8.34 -3.58 -0.91
CA ARG A 250 -9.11 -2.78 -1.86
C ARG A 250 -10.04 -3.69 -2.67
N PRO A 251 -11.33 -3.34 -2.77
CA PRO A 251 -12.27 -4.04 -3.64
C PRO A 251 -11.93 -3.74 -5.11
N VAL A 252 -12.33 -4.66 -6.00
CA VAL A 252 -12.32 -4.38 -7.43
C VAL A 252 -13.51 -3.50 -7.75
N ARG A 253 -13.31 -2.52 -8.63
CA ARG A 253 -14.40 -1.73 -9.21
C ARG A 253 -14.62 -2.15 -10.65
N CYS A 254 -15.74 -2.79 -10.91
CA CYS A 254 -16.14 -3.15 -12.25
C CYS A 254 -17.66 -3.11 -12.40
N VAL A 255 -18.12 -3.21 -13.64
CA VAL A 255 -19.55 -3.38 -13.92
C VAL A 255 -19.92 -4.82 -13.53
N PRO A 256 -20.96 -5.04 -12.72
CA PRO A 256 -21.40 -6.39 -12.37
C PRO A 256 -21.82 -7.14 -13.64
N LEU A 257 -21.26 -8.33 -13.84
CA LEU A 257 -21.62 -9.19 -14.96
C LEU A 257 -22.68 -10.18 -14.51
N THR A 258 -23.78 -10.28 -15.27
CA THR A 258 -24.75 -11.36 -15.10
C THR A 258 -24.17 -12.68 -15.61
N ALA A 259 -24.72 -13.82 -15.19
CA ALA A 259 -24.30 -15.12 -15.71
C ALA A 259 -24.42 -15.20 -17.25
N THR A 260 -25.41 -14.53 -17.83
CA THR A 260 -25.58 -14.42 -19.29
C THR A 260 -24.47 -13.59 -19.91
N HIS A 261 -24.10 -12.45 -19.34
CA HIS A 261 -22.96 -11.66 -19.82
C HIS A 261 -21.66 -12.47 -19.80
N CYS A 262 -21.42 -13.24 -18.73
CA CYS A 262 -20.24 -14.11 -18.63
C CYS A 262 -20.21 -15.16 -19.74
N ARG A 263 -21.34 -15.83 -20.01
CA ARG A 263 -21.45 -16.83 -21.08
C ARG A 263 -21.20 -16.22 -22.47
N LEU A 264 -21.85 -15.11 -22.78
CA LEU A 264 -21.72 -14.45 -24.09
C LEU A 264 -20.29 -13.93 -24.32
N ARG A 265 -19.68 -13.31 -23.30
CA ARG A 265 -18.29 -12.82 -23.40
C ARG A 265 -17.31 -13.97 -23.57
N LEU A 266 -17.50 -15.09 -22.88
CA LEU A 266 -16.66 -16.27 -23.03
C LEU A 266 -16.82 -16.91 -24.41
N ALA A 267 -18.05 -17.03 -24.91
CA ALA A 267 -18.33 -17.54 -26.25
C ALA A 267 -17.67 -16.68 -27.32
N TRP A 268 -17.85 -15.36 -27.26
CA TRP A 268 -17.19 -14.42 -28.17
C TRP A 268 -15.67 -14.54 -28.12
N SER A 269 -15.09 -14.61 -26.91
CA SER A 269 -13.64 -14.75 -26.74
C SER A 269 -13.11 -16.05 -27.36
N ARG A 270 -13.86 -17.16 -27.24
CA ARG A 270 -13.49 -18.45 -27.83
C ARG A 270 -13.60 -18.45 -29.36
N GLU A 271 -14.67 -17.87 -29.89
CA GLU A 271 -14.90 -17.74 -31.33
C GLU A 271 -13.81 -16.90 -32.01
N HIS A 272 -13.33 -15.86 -31.34
CA HIS A 272 -12.34 -14.93 -31.87
C HIS A 272 -10.90 -15.24 -31.40
N ALA A 273 -10.69 -16.32 -30.63
CA ALA A 273 -9.38 -16.66 -30.05
C ALA A 273 -8.32 -16.99 -31.12
N LEU A 274 -8.75 -17.53 -32.25
CA LEU A 274 -7.89 -17.97 -33.36
C LEU A 274 -7.90 -16.99 -34.54
N TRP A 275 -8.44 -15.79 -34.36
CA TRP A 275 -8.44 -14.78 -35.41
C TRP A 275 -7.02 -14.33 -35.77
N THR A 276 -6.77 -14.26 -37.08
CA THR A 276 -5.51 -13.78 -37.66
C THR A 276 -5.36 -12.26 -37.53
N PRO A 277 -4.13 -11.72 -37.55
CA PRO A 277 -3.91 -10.28 -37.57
C PRO A 277 -4.64 -9.55 -38.71
N GLN A 278 -4.78 -10.19 -39.87
CA GLN A 278 -5.53 -9.67 -41.02
C GLN A 278 -7.03 -9.54 -40.69
N GLN A 279 -7.62 -10.52 -40.01
CA GLN A 279 -9.01 -10.43 -39.55
C GLN A 279 -9.18 -9.32 -38.51
N TRP A 280 -8.23 -9.17 -37.59
CA TRP A 280 -8.23 -8.06 -36.63
C TRP A 280 -8.05 -6.69 -37.29
N SER A 281 -7.35 -6.61 -38.43
CA SER A 281 -7.12 -5.34 -39.13
C SER A 281 -8.40 -4.69 -39.65
N CYS A 282 -9.46 -5.49 -39.86
CA CYS A 282 -10.76 -5.04 -40.32
C CYS A 282 -11.70 -4.60 -39.18
N VAL A 283 -11.29 -4.72 -37.91
CA VAL A 283 -12.13 -4.39 -36.75
C VAL A 283 -11.86 -2.99 -36.26
N MET A 284 -12.85 -2.11 -36.34
CA MET A 284 -12.82 -0.83 -35.64
C MET A 284 -13.41 -0.98 -34.23
N VAL A 285 -12.65 -0.52 -33.23
CA VAL A 285 -13.06 -0.47 -31.82
C VAL A 285 -13.35 0.96 -31.43
N SER A 286 -14.59 1.27 -31.07
CA SER A 286 -14.98 2.58 -30.52
C SER A 286 -15.37 2.47 -29.05
N ASP A 287 -14.97 3.44 -28.24
CA ASP A 287 -15.40 3.54 -26.83
C ASP A 287 -15.65 4.99 -26.40
N GLU A 288 -16.37 5.13 -25.28
CA GLU A 288 -16.65 6.41 -24.64
C GLU A 288 -15.95 6.47 -23.27
N SER A 289 -14.96 7.34 -23.16
CA SER A 289 -14.21 7.55 -21.92
C SER A 289 -14.68 8.82 -21.20
N ARG A 290 -15.15 8.66 -19.95
CA ARG A 290 -15.49 9.78 -19.08
C ARG A 290 -14.33 10.15 -18.15
N PHE A 291 -13.98 11.43 -18.12
CA PHE A 291 -13.03 12.04 -17.19
C PHE A 291 -13.81 12.89 -16.18
N SER A 292 -13.91 12.39 -14.94
CA SER A 292 -14.58 13.10 -13.85
C SER A 292 -13.67 14.18 -13.25
N LEU A 293 -14.22 15.35 -12.95
CA LEU A 293 -13.50 16.42 -12.23
C LEU A 293 -13.41 16.15 -10.72
N GLN A 294 -14.27 15.28 -10.19
CA GLN A 294 -14.23 14.87 -8.79
C GLN A 294 -13.22 13.75 -8.56
N SER A 295 -12.47 13.86 -7.45
CA SER A 295 -11.57 12.81 -7.00
C SER A 295 -12.36 11.69 -6.32
N ASP A 296 -12.38 10.52 -6.94
CA ASP A 296 -12.88 9.32 -6.27
C ASP A 296 -11.84 8.88 -5.24
N SER A 297 -12.18 8.95 -3.95
CA SER A 297 -11.19 8.82 -2.87
C SER A 297 -10.45 7.48 -2.89
N ARG A 298 -10.95 6.43 -3.58
CA ARG A 298 -10.35 5.07 -3.73
C ARG A 298 -9.84 4.45 -2.40
N ARG A 299 -10.19 5.04 -1.26
CA ARG A 299 -9.72 4.70 0.09
C ARG A 299 -10.61 3.67 0.78
N THR A 300 -11.57 3.10 0.06
CA THR A 300 -12.44 2.05 0.58
C THR A 300 -11.69 0.73 0.67
N PHE A 301 -11.75 0.10 1.84
CA PHE A 301 -11.29 -1.27 2.07
C PHE A 301 -12.47 -2.16 2.37
N ILE A 302 -12.32 -3.44 2.04
CA ILE A 302 -13.25 -4.49 2.42
C ILE A 302 -12.52 -5.63 3.12
N TRP A 303 -13.17 -6.27 4.07
CA TRP A 303 -12.69 -7.52 4.65
C TRP A 303 -12.99 -8.67 3.70
N ARG A 304 -11.94 -9.31 3.20
CA ARG A 304 -12.08 -10.49 2.33
C ARG A 304 -10.96 -11.49 2.52
N ALA A 305 -11.28 -12.73 2.18
CA ALA A 305 -10.29 -13.81 2.12
C ALA A 305 -9.32 -13.61 0.93
N PRO A 306 -8.13 -14.22 0.99
CA PRO A 306 -7.28 -14.40 -0.18
C PRO A 306 -8.03 -15.17 -1.29
N GLY A 307 -7.69 -14.91 -2.56
CA GLY A 307 -8.32 -15.58 -3.71
C GLY A 307 -9.72 -15.07 -4.10
N THR A 308 -10.49 -14.49 -3.18
CA THR A 308 -11.90 -14.12 -3.46
C THR A 308 -12.09 -12.75 -4.12
N ARG A 309 -11.09 -12.25 -4.84
CA ARG A 309 -11.03 -10.87 -5.35
C ARG A 309 -12.21 -10.49 -6.27
N TYR A 310 -12.62 -11.40 -7.16
CA TYR A 310 -13.63 -11.17 -8.20
C TYR A 310 -15.01 -11.73 -7.84
N HIS A 311 -15.21 -12.18 -6.61
CA HIS A 311 -16.56 -12.53 -6.18
C HIS A 311 -17.43 -11.27 -6.17
N GLN A 312 -18.69 -11.43 -6.57
CA GLN A 312 -19.64 -10.32 -6.69
C GLN A 312 -19.78 -9.54 -5.36
N GLU A 313 -19.79 -10.26 -4.23
CA GLU A 313 -19.81 -9.70 -2.87
C GLU A 313 -18.59 -8.82 -2.51
N ASN A 314 -17.45 -9.01 -3.20
CA ASN A 314 -16.20 -8.27 -2.95
C ASN A 314 -15.94 -7.19 -4.00
N THR A 315 -16.89 -7.02 -4.93
CA THR A 315 -16.81 -6.05 -6.01
C THR A 315 -17.66 -4.83 -5.68
N ILE A 316 -17.16 -3.65 -6.00
CA ILE A 316 -17.93 -2.41 -5.96
C ILE A 316 -18.35 -2.07 -7.38
N GLU A 317 -19.64 -1.81 -7.56
CA GLU A 317 -20.17 -1.37 -8.84
C GLU A 317 -19.57 -0.02 -9.22
N ARG A 318 -19.10 0.08 -10.46
CA ARG A 318 -18.66 1.34 -11.03
C ARG A 318 -19.88 2.11 -11.52
N HIS A 319 -20.40 3.03 -10.69
CA HIS A 319 -21.40 4.00 -11.14
C HIS A 319 -20.82 4.87 -12.26
N ARG A 320 -21.48 4.90 -13.43
CA ARG A 320 -21.05 5.69 -14.59
C ARG A 320 -21.53 7.14 -14.57
N TYR A 321 -22.50 7.48 -13.71
CA TYR A 321 -23.31 8.70 -13.83
C TYR A 321 -23.28 9.59 -12.58
N GLY A 322 -22.10 10.06 -12.17
CA GLY A 322 -21.97 10.99 -11.03
C GLY A 322 -20.95 12.09 -11.28
N GLY A 323 -21.38 13.34 -11.12
CA GLY A 323 -20.52 14.54 -11.12
C GLY A 323 -20.25 15.15 -12.49
N ALA A 324 -19.76 16.39 -12.53
CA ALA A 324 -19.35 17.09 -13.75
C ALA A 324 -18.09 16.47 -14.38
N GLY A 325 -17.99 16.46 -15.71
CA GLY A 325 -16.84 15.85 -16.38
C GLY A 325 -16.84 16.01 -17.88
N TRP A 326 -15.80 15.50 -18.52
CA TRP A 326 -15.70 15.44 -19.99
C TRP A 326 -15.95 14.02 -20.45
N LEU A 327 -16.71 13.86 -21.52
CA LEU A 327 -16.83 12.59 -22.24
C LEU A 327 -16.09 12.69 -23.56
N VAL A 328 -15.21 11.74 -23.79
CA VAL A 328 -14.37 11.64 -24.97
C VAL A 328 -14.79 10.41 -25.72
N ARG A 329 -15.12 10.55 -27.01
CA ARG A 329 -15.43 9.43 -27.91
C ARG A 329 -14.35 9.33 -28.97
N GLY A 330 -13.95 8.11 -29.30
CA GLY A 330 -13.02 7.85 -30.38
C GLY A 330 -13.04 6.39 -30.80
N GLY A 331 -12.67 6.14 -32.04
CA GLY A 331 -12.49 4.83 -32.65
C GLY A 331 -11.03 4.58 -33.00
N ILE A 332 -10.59 3.34 -32.86
CA ILE A 332 -9.25 2.87 -33.22
C ILE A 332 -9.41 1.64 -34.11
N ILE A 333 -8.62 1.56 -35.17
CA ILE A 333 -8.49 0.38 -36.05
C ILE A 333 -7.00 0.15 -36.27
N LEU A 334 -6.60 -1.04 -36.74
CA LEU A 334 -5.18 -1.32 -36.96
C LEU A 334 -4.57 -0.32 -37.95
N GLY A 335 -3.58 0.46 -37.51
CA GLY A 335 -2.89 1.45 -38.32
C GLY A 335 -3.57 2.82 -38.44
N SER A 336 -4.77 3.03 -37.87
CA SER A 336 -5.41 4.35 -37.88
C SER A 336 -6.36 4.60 -36.70
N ARG A 337 -6.86 5.83 -36.58
CA ARG A 337 -7.82 6.25 -35.55
C ARG A 337 -8.80 7.26 -36.13
N THR A 338 -10.02 7.27 -35.61
CA THR A 338 -10.99 8.31 -35.93
C THR A 338 -10.65 9.60 -35.20
N GLU A 339 -11.23 10.71 -35.65
CA GLU A 339 -11.21 11.94 -34.88
C GLU A 339 -11.86 11.72 -33.50
N THR A 340 -11.32 12.41 -32.51
CA THR A 340 -11.76 12.29 -31.12
C THR A 340 -12.72 13.42 -30.82
N CYS A 341 -13.95 13.09 -30.42
CA CYS A 341 -14.98 14.07 -30.08
C CYS A 341 -15.02 14.26 -28.56
N MET A 342 -14.96 15.50 -28.09
CA MET A 342 -15.09 15.84 -26.68
C MET A 342 -16.41 16.55 -26.39
N PHE A 343 -17.15 16.04 -25.41
CA PHE A 343 -18.42 16.58 -24.96
C PHE A 343 -18.29 16.96 -23.49
N ARG A 344 -18.72 18.17 -23.14
CA ARG A 344 -18.83 18.60 -21.75
C ARG A 344 -20.13 18.03 -21.17
N MET A 345 -20.05 17.41 -19.99
CA MET A 345 -21.17 16.81 -19.26
C MET A 345 -21.44 17.47 -17.91
#